data_AF-A0A1I2I709-F1
#
_entry.id   AF-A0A1I2I709-F1
#
_cell.length_a   1.000
_cell.length_b   1.000
_cell.length_c   1.000
_cell.angle_alpha   90.00
_cell.angle_beta   90.00
_cell.angle_gamma   90.00
#
_symmetry.space_group_name_H-M   'P 1'
#
loop_
_entity.id
_entity.type
_entity.pdbx_description
1 polymer ?
#
loop_
_entity_poly.entity_id
_entity_poly.type
_entity_poly.pdbx_seq_one_letter_code
_entity_poly.pdbx_strand_id
1 'polypeptide(L)'
;MPGTSEPIRISTKQDRIAELARQIQGAALRTLAHNIDREWLKAAHAVTRKDAAAGVDGTTAKDYERDLEANLERLLDAAKAGTYRAPPVRRVLIPKGEGKMRPLGIPTHEDKVLQRAVAMVLEPIYEQEFYDFS
;
A
#
# COMPACT_ATOMS: atom_id res chain seq x y z
N MET A 1 -3.24 28.22 9.82
CA MET A 1 -2.75 26.87 9.49
C MET A 1 -2.91 26.68 7.99
N PRO A 2 -1.87 26.86 7.16
CA PRO A 2 -1.99 26.70 5.71
C PRO A 2 -1.52 25.32 5.27
N GLY A 3 -2.23 24.72 4.32
CA GLY A 3 -1.68 23.69 3.43
C GLY A 3 -2.08 22.23 3.71
N THR A 4 -3.38 21.94 3.86
CA THR A 4 -3.83 20.59 3.49
C THR A 4 -3.75 20.53 1.97
N SER A 5 -2.76 19.80 1.46
CA SER A 5 -2.60 19.51 0.04
C SER A 5 -3.93 18.96 -0.49
N GLU A 6 -4.43 19.50 -1.62
CA GLU A 6 -5.57 18.91 -2.30
C GLU A 6 -5.30 17.40 -2.51
N PRO A 7 -6.29 16.51 -2.27
CA PRO A 7 -6.10 15.09 -2.48
C PRO A 7 -5.75 14.85 -3.94
N ILE A 8 -4.57 14.25 -4.17
CA ILE A 8 -4.12 13.77 -5.48
C ILE A 8 -5.28 12.98 -6.09
N ARG A 9 -5.68 13.32 -7.33
CA ARG A 9 -6.85 12.79 -8.04
C ARG A 9 -6.69 11.30 -8.40
N ILE A 10 -6.73 10.44 -7.38
CA ILE A 10 -6.70 8.98 -7.50
C ILE A 10 -8.10 8.39 -7.64
N SER A 11 -9.12 9.11 -7.16
CA SER A 11 -10.53 8.75 -7.33
C SER A 11 -10.81 8.33 -8.77
N THR A 12 -10.40 9.12 -9.76
CA THR A 12 -10.69 8.82 -11.18
C THR A 12 -10.10 7.47 -11.66
N LYS A 13 -8.99 7.02 -11.10
CA LYS A 13 -8.42 5.70 -11.41
C LYS A 13 -9.14 4.59 -10.66
N GLN A 14 -9.46 4.79 -9.38
CA GLN A 14 -10.25 3.83 -8.59
C GLN A 14 -11.65 3.64 -9.19
N ASP A 15 -12.31 4.73 -9.59
CA ASP A 15 -13.62 4.73 -10.24
C ASP A 15 -13.61 3.92 -11.54
N ARG A 16 -12.53 4.07 -12.34
CA ARG A 16 -12.33 3.26 -13.56
C ARG A 16 -12.14 1.78 -13.25
N ILE A 17 -11.38 1.45 -12.21
CA ILE A 17 -11.20 0.05 -11.79
C ILE A 17 -12.53 -0.54 -11.31
N ALA A 18 -13.30 0.20 -10.52
CA ALA A 18 -14.62 -0.22 -10.04
C ALA A 18 -15.60 -0.44 -11.21
N GLU A 19 -15.61 0.46 -12.20
CA GLU A 19 -16.44 0.32 -13.39
C GLU A 19 -16.04 -0.91 -14.22
N LEU A 20 -14.75 -1.14 -14.43
CA LEU A 20 -14.26 -2.34 -15.10
C LEU A 20 -14.61 -3.62 -14.32
N ALA A 21 -14.52 -3.59 -12.99
CA ALA A 21 -14.88 -4.72 -12.14
C ALA A 21 -16.37 -5.07 -12.27
N ARG A 22 -17.27 -4.08 -12.33
CA ARG A 22 -18.70 -4.29 -12.60
C ARG A 22 -18.97 -4.88 -13.99
N GLN A 23 -18.27 -4.40 -15.02
CA GLN A 23 -18.47 -4.84 -16.39
C GLN A 23 -17.94 -6.26 -16.67
N ILE A 24 -16.94 -6.69 -15.90
CA ILE A 24 -16.20 -7.94 -16.14
C ILE A 24 -16.57 -9.00 -15.07
N GLN A 25 -17.70 -8.84 -14.38
CA GLN A 25 -18.14 -9.74 -13.31
C GLN A 25 -18.09 -11.22 -13.76
N GLY A 26 -17.23 -12.01 -13.10
CA GLY A 26 -16.98 -13.43 -13.42
C GLY A 26 -15.76 -13.72 -14.31
N ALA A 27 -14.99 -12.71 -14.74
CA ALA A 27 -13.74 -12.87 -15.48
C ALA A 27 -12.54 -12.21 -14.77
N ALA A 28 -11.35 -12.80 -14.95
CA ALA A 28 -10.15 -12.34 -14.25
C ALA A 28 -9.61 -11.02 -14.82
N LEU A 29 -9.43 -10.02 -13.95
CA LEU A 29 -8.68 -8.80 -14.26
C LEU A 29 -7.17 -9.15 -14.31
N ARG A 30 -6.62 -9.24 -15.52
CA ARG A 30 -5.25 -9.75 -15.73
C ARG A 30 -4.15 -8.69 -15.64
N THR A 31 -4.47 -7.42 -15.85
CA THR A 31 -3.46 -6.36 -15.92
C THR A 31 -3.85 -5.17 -15.04
N LEU A 32 -3.46 -5.22 -13.77
CA LEU A 32 -3.75 -4.13 -12.82
C LEU A 32 -2.49 -3.33 -12.44
N ALA A 33 -1.30 -3.90 -12.67
CA ALA A 33 -0.01 -3.30 -12.29
C ALA A 33 0.27 -1.95 -12.98
N HIS A 34 -0.29 -1.70 -14.16
CA HIS A 34 -0.11 -0.43 -14.88
C HIS A 34 -0.74 0.77 -14.15
N ASN A 35 -1.66 0.55 -13.22
CA ASN A 35 -2.26 1.62 -12.41
C ASN A 35 -1.31 2.17 -11.34
N ILE A 36 -0.30 1.38 -10.96
CA ILE A 36 0.73 1.75 -10.00
C ILE A 36 1.79 2.58 -10.73
N ASP A 37 1.64 3.90 -10.67
CA ASP A 37 2.63 4.88 -11.09
C ASP A 37 3.14 5.69 -9.90
N ARG A 38 4.01 6.68 -10.18
CA ARG A 38 4.64 7.47 -9.12
C ARG A 38 3.61 8.20 -8.25
N GLU A 39 2.60 8.80 -8.87
CA GLU A 39 1.54 9.53 -8.15
C GLU A 39 0.66 8.58 -7.31
N TRP A 40 0.42 7.36 -7.81
CA TRP A 40 -0.23 6.31 -7.04
C TRP A 40 0.58 5.91 -5.80
N LEU A 41 1.89 5.70 -5.95
CA LEU A 41 2.79 5.39 -4.83
C LEU A 41 2.90 6.55 -3.82
N LYS A 42 2.87 7.81 -4.28
CA LYS A 42 2.83 8.98 -3.39
C LYS A 42 1.59 8.97 -2.51
N ALA A 43 0.42 8.70 -3.08
CA ALA A 43 -0.79 8.63 -2.29
C ALA A 43 -0.84 7.40 -1.39
N ALA A 44 -0.36 6.25 -1.86
CA ALA A 44 -0.18 5.07 -1.01
C ALA A 44 0.69 5.40 0.20
N HIS A 45 1.80 6.13 0.00
CA HIS A 45 2.62 6.65 1.09
C HIS A 45 1.86 7.63 1.98
N ALA A 46 1.07 8.55 1.43
CA ALA A 46 0.31 9.54 2.19
C ALA A 46 -0.71 8.88 3.15
N VAL A 47 -1.38 7.82 2.71
CA VAL A 47 -2.35 7.08 3.55
C VAL A 47 -1.70 5.97 4.39
N THR A 48 -0.41 5.68 4.18
CA THR A 48 0.33 4.72 5.01
C THR A 48 0.64 5.33 6.38
N ARG A 49 0.31 4.60 7.44
CA ARG A 49 0.51 5.01 8.83
C ARG A 49 1.97 5.38 9.14
N LYS A 50 2.21 6.63 9.56
CA LYS A 50 3.55 7.21 9.76
C LYS A 50 4.19 6.94 11.12
N ASP A 51 3.37 6.66 12.14
CA ASP A 51 3.79 6.31 13.50
C ASP A 51 3.97 4.80 13.69
N ALA A 52 3.85 4.00 12.62
CA ALA A 52 4.12 2.58 12.65
C ALA A 52 5.61 2.31 12.93
N ALA A 53 5.90 1.31 13.78
CA ALA A 53 7.27 0.92 14.08
C ALA A 53 8.04 0.51 12.81
N ALA A 54 9.35 0.78 12.82
CA ALA A 54 10.25 0.45 11.71
C ALA A 54 10.36 -1.07 11.48
N GLY A 55 10.69 -1.44 10.24
CA GLY A 55 10.89 -2.84 9.85
C GLY A 55 12.24 -3.38 10.31
N VAL A 56 12.75 -4.38 9.59
CA VAL A 56 14.09 -4.96 9.85
C VAL A 56 15.24 -4.01 9.50
N ASP A 57 14.99 -3.05 8.61
CA ASP A 57 15.93 -2.03 8.12
C ASP A 57 16.08 -0.84 9.07
N GLY A 58 15.20 -0.71 10.08
CA GLY A 58 15.19 0.41 11.02
C GLY A 58 14.73 1.74 10.42
N THR A 59 14.39 1.80 9.13
CA THR A 59 13.95 3.03 8.46
C THR A 59 12.54 3.43 8.93
N THR A 60 12.43 4.62 9.51
CA THR A 60 11.13 5.20 9.89
C THR A 60 10.49 5.91 8.71
N ALA A 61 9.18 6.23 8.82
CA ALA A 61 8.50 7.04 7.80
C ALA A 61 9.18 8.40 7.58
N LYS A 62 9.70 9.02 8.66
CA LYS A 62 10.43 10.28 8.59
C LYS A 62 11.75 10.16 7.86
N ASP A 63 12.48 9.06 8.05
CA ASP A 63 13.74 8.83 7.34
C ASP A 63 13.50 8.58 5.86
N TYR A 64 12.46 7.80 5.54
CA TYR A 64 12.03 7.56 4.17
C TYR A 64 11.57 8.85 3.45
N GLU A 65 10.98 9.80 4.18
CA GLU A 65 10.52 11.07 3.62
C GLU A 65 11.64 12.05 3.27
N ARG A 66 12.86 11.85 3.78
CA ARG A 66 14.02 12.72 3.47
C ARG A 66 14.37 12.73 1.98
N ASP A 67 14.14 11.62 1.29
CA ASP A 67 14.37 11.47 -0.15
C ASP A 67 13.19 10.75 -0.81
N LEU A 68 11.98 11.25 -0.52
CA LEU A 68 10.74 10.58 -0.90
C LEU A 68 10.67 10.30 -2.41
N GLU A 69 10.96 11.30 -3.25
CA GLU A 69 10.84 11.15 -4.70
C GLU A 69 11.76 10.07 -5.26
N ALA A 70 13.03 10.04 -4.85
CA ALA A 70 13.96 9.03 -5.35
C ALA A 70 13.66 7.65 -4.77
N ASN A 71 13.20 7.57 -3.51
CA ASN A 71 12.76 6.30 -2.92
C ASN A 71 11.58 5.72 -3.70
N LEU A 72 10.55 6.52 -3.98
CA LEU A 72 9.38 6.07 -4.74
C LEU A 72 9.72 5.71 -6.19
N GLU A 73 10.66 6.42 -6.82
CA GLU A 73 11.10 6.07 -8.17
C GLU A 73 11.80 4.71 -8.20
N ARG A 74 12.76 4.47 -7.30
CA ARG A 74 13.45 3.18 -7.22
C ARG A 74 12.48 2.04 -6.92
N LEU A 75 11.51 2.27 -6.03
CA LEU A 75 10.45 1.31 -5.75
C LEU A 75 9.60 1.01 -6.99
N LEU A 76 9.19 2.05 -7.72
CA LEU A 76 8.40 1.91 -8.93
C LEU A 76 9.13 1.12 -10.01
N ASP A 77 10.40 1.45 -10.27
CA ASP A 77 11.24 0.79 -11.26
C ASP A 77 11.43 -0.69 -10.91
N ALA A 78 11.76 -0.99 -9.65
CA ALA A 78 11.93 -2.36 -9.18
C ALA A 78 10.63 -3.17 -9.27
N ALA A 79 9.49 -2.57 -8.91
CA ALA A 79 8.18 -3.21 -8.99
C ALA A 79 7.80 -3.51 -10.45
N LYS A 80 7.98 -2.54 -11.36
CA LYS A 80 7.66 -2.70 -12.79
C LYS A 80 8.60 -3.67 -13.51
N ALA A 81 9.87 -3.70 -13.13
CA ALA A 81 10.84 -4.65 -13.68
C ALA A 81 10.68 -6.08 -13.11
N GLY A 82 9.82 -6.28 -12.10
CA GLY A 82 9.69 -7.57 -11.41
C GLY A 82 10.94 -7.94 -10.59
N THR A 83 11.81 -6.98 -10.30
CA THR A 83 13.06 -7.18 -9.56
C THR A 83 12.94 -6.82 -8.08
N TYR A 84 11.83 -6.19 -7.66
CA TYR A 84 11.56 -5.92 -6.26
C TYR A 84 11.56 -7.21 -5.42
N ARG A 85 12.33 -7.21 -4.34
CA ARG A 85 12.40 -8.29 -3.35
C ARG A 85 11.99 -7.73 -2.01
N ALA A 86 10.81 -8.13 -1.53
CA ALA A 86 10.30 -7.71 -0.23
C ALA A 86 11.31 -8.10 0.87
N PRO A 87 11.74 -7.15 1.72
CA PRO A 87 12.62 -7.45 2.84
C PRO A 87 11.95 -8.39 3.85
N PRO A 88 12.73 -9.12 4.67
CA PRO A 88 12.17 -9.92 5.76
C PRO A 88 11.30 -9.07 6.70
N VAL A 89 10.20 -9.65 7.19
CA VAL A 89 9.30 -8.98 8.13
C VAL A 89 9.82 -9.12 9.56
N ARG A 90 9.92 -7.99 10.30
CA ARG A 90 10.38 -8.00 11.69
C ARG A 90 9.31 -8.58 12.61
N ARG A 91 9.66 -9.56 13.44
CA ARG A 91 8.73 -10.17 14.40
C ARG A 91 8.77 -9.48 15.75
N VAL A 92 7.59 -9.21 16.31
CA VAL A 92 7.41 -8.70 17.68
C VAL A 92 6.30 -9.49 18.35
N LEU A 93 6.50 -9.89 19.60
CA LEU A 93 5.47 -10.53 20.41
C LEU A 93 4.64 -9.45 21.10
N ILE A 94 3.32 -9.46 20.90
CA ILE A 94 2.39 -8.58 21.63
C ILE A 94 1.42 -9.43 22.48
N PRO A 95 1.00 -8.94 23.66
CA PRO A 95 0.05 -9.68 24.49
C PRO A 95 -1.28 -9.96 23.79
N LYS A 96 -1.81 -11.17 23.96
CA LYS A 96 -3.16 -11.58 23.54
C LYS A 96 -4.13 -11.72 24.72
N GLY A 97 -3.65 -11.51 25.96
CA GLY A 97 -4.37 -11.82 27.20
C GLY A 97 -4.00 -13.21 27.75
N GLU A 98 -4.30 -13.48 29.02
CA GLU A 98 -4.05 -14.77 29.71
C GLU A 98 -2.61 -15.30 29.57
N GLY A 99 -1.60 -14.42 29.58
CA GLY A 99 -0.19 -14.81 29.41
C GLY A 99 0.18 -15.33 28.02
N LYS A 100 -0.77 -15.37 27.07
CA LYS A 100 -0.52 -15.76 25.67
C LYS A 100 0.02 -14.58 24.89
N MET A 101 0.98 -14.83 24.01
CA MET A 101 1.55 -13.84 23.09
C MET A 101 1.10 -14.14 21.66
N ARG A 102 0.82 -13.10 20.86
CA ARG A 102 0.63 -13.22 19.41
C ARG A 102 1.81 -12.59 18.66
N PRO A 103 2.38 -13.27 17.65
CA PRO A 103 3.43 -12.69 16.84
C PRO A 103 2.85 -11.67 15.85
N LEU A 104 3.30 -10.42 15.93
CA LEU A 104 3.05 -9.39 14.93
C LEU A 104 4.23 -9.33 13.95
N GLY A 105 3.92 -9.21 12.66
CA GLY A 105 4.90 -8.92 11.63
C GLY A 105 4.90 -7.43 11.29
N ILE A 106 6.08 -6.80 11.30
CA ILE A 106 6.27 -5.39 10.98
C ILE A 106 7.14 -5.30 9.73
N PRO A 107 6.56 -5.01 8.55
CA PRO A 107 7.32 -4.80 7.31
C PRO A 107 8.15 -3.51 7.37
N THR A 108 9.05 -3.33 6.40
CA THR A 108 9.75 -2.06 6.18
C THR A 108 8.78 -0.97 5.73
N HIS A 109 9.17 0.30 5.85
CA HIS A 109 8.29 1.38 5.41
C HIS A 109 8.03 1.33 3.90
N GLU A 110 9.07 1.07 3.10
CA GLU A 110 8.96 0.88 1.64
C GLU A 110 7.97 -0.24 1.28
N ASP A 111 8.05 -1.37 1.98
CA ASP A 111 7.17 -2.51 1.72
C ASP A 111 5.72 -2.21 2.12
N LYS A 112 5.49 -1.45 3.21
CA LYS A 112 4.15 -0.96 3.57
C LYS A 112 3.56 -0.07 2.47
N VAL A 113 4.38 0.80 1.86
CA VAL A 113 3.93 1.68 0.76
C VAL A 113 3.53 0.84 -0.45
N LEU A 114 4.34 -0.14 -0.86
CA LEU A 114 4.00 -1.00 -1.99
C LEU A 114 2.77 -1.88 -1.72
N GLN A 115 2.69 -2.49 -0.53
CA GLN A 115 1.50 -3.26 -0.12
C GLN A 115 0.25 -2.38 -0.13
N ARG A 116 0.33 -1.13 0.36
CA ARG A 116 -0.78 -0.19 0.34
C ARG A 116 -1.18 0.18 -1.09
N ALA A 117 -0.21 0.40 -1.97
CA ALA A 117 -0.44 0.69 -3.38
C ALA A 117 -1.18 -0.45 -4.08
N VAL A 118 -0.78 -1.71 -3.82
CA VAL A 118 -1.48 -2.90 -4.33
C VAL A 118 -2.88 -3.01 -3.74
N ALA A 119 -3.03 -2.81 -2.43
CA ALA A 119 -4.34 -2.85 -1.77
C ALA A 119 -5.31 -1.83 -2.38
N MET A 120 -4.88 -0.58 -2.60
CA MET A 120 -5.70 0.47 -3.22
C MET A 120 -6.19 0.12 -4.63
N VAL A 121 -5.47 -0.74 -5.36
CA VAL A 121 -5.87 -1.23 -6.69
C VAL A 121 -6.93 -2.34 -6.58
N LEU A 122 -6.83 -3.16 -5.53
CA LEU A 122 -7.72 -4.30 -5.29
C LEU A 122 -9.02 -3.90 -4.57
N GLU A 123 -8.97 -2.89 -3.70
CA GLU A 123 -10.12 -2.33 -2.97
C GLU A 123 -11.36 -2.12 -3.87
N PRO A 124 -11.30 -1.34 -4.96
CA PRO A 124 -12.47 -1.09 -5.82
C PRO A 124 -13.02 -2.34 -6.52
N ILE A 125 -12.24 -3.42 -6.60
CA ILE A 125 -12.67 -4.70 -7.18
C ILE A 125 -13.47 -5.47 -6.13
N TYR A 126 -12.89 -5.65 -4.94
CA TYR A 126 -13.52 -6.43 -3.88
C TYR A 126 -14.70 -5.72 -3.21
N GLU A 127 -14.71 -4.39 -3.20
CA GLU A 127 -15.87 -3.61 -2.76
C GLU A 127 -17.13 -3.90 -3.58
N GLN A 128 -17.03 -4.39 -4.83
CA GLN A 128 -18.20 -4.80 -5.60
C GLN A 128 -18.76 -6.18 -5.18
N GLU A 129 -17.97 -6.98 -4.47
CA GLU A 129 -18.33 -8.35 -4.08
C GLU A 129 -18.63 -8.49 -2.58
N PHE A 130 -18.10 -7.61 -1.73
CA PHE A 130 -18.36 -7.64 -0.29
C PHE A 130 -19.84 -7.35 0.01
N TYR A 131 -20.41 -8.11 0.95
CA TYR A 131 -21.75 -7.84 1.46
C TYR A 131 -21.74 -6.61 2.36
N ASP A 132 -22.86 -5.87 2.40
CA ASP A 132 -23.05 -4.67 3.24
C ASP A 132 -22.99 -4.96 4.76
N PHE A 133 -22.91 -6.23 5.15
CA PHE A 133 -22.73 -6.68 6.52
C PHE A 133 -21.54 -7.66 6.61
N SER A 134 -20.63 -7.37 7.55
CA SER A 134 -19.50 -8.22 7.96
C SER A 134 -19.33 -8.17 9.47
#